data_AF-A0A7Y5QI62-F1
#
_entry.id   AF-A0A7Y5QI62-F1
#
_cell.length_a   1.000
_cell.length_b   1.000
_cell.length_c   1.000
_cell.angle_alpha   90.00
_cell.angle_beta   90.00
_cell.angle_gamma   90.00
#
_symmetry.space_group_name_H-M   'P 1'
#
loop_
_entity.id
_entity.type
_entity.pdbx_description
1 polymer ?
#
loop_
_entity_poly.entity_id
_entity_poly.type
_entity_poly.pdbx_seq_one_letter_code
_entity_poly.pdbx_strand_id
1 'polypeptide(L)'
;MLFREDLKRIADKARAKAFAQCGEPADVIISCDPMHVGYLCGYRSVMLDVDRHYRTAVIATPEEAYLVTGAGDTAPALEVMRDPSRIFRYGVFYVSHSGAGADLSVMPKSASSFADALRAAGYEILNEVALNQVLVSFGDPETTHRVIQAIQQDGTCWAGGTVWQGRTAMRISVSSWETTEEDVERSLEAILRIAGEVRAGQGSER
;
A
#
# COMPACT_ATOMS: atom_id res chain seq x y z
N MET A 1 -6.48 10.02 -0.66
CA MET A 1 -6.95 9.14 -1.75
C MET A 1 -7.13 7.75 -1.16
N LEU A 2 -8.37 7.38 -0.77
CA LEU A 2 -8.65 6.10 -0.13
C LEU A 2 -8.38 4.96 -1.12
N PHE A 3 -7.34 4.14 -0.91
CA PHE A 3 -7.25 2.81 -1.54
C PHE A 3 -8.33 1.93 -0.91
N ARG A 4 -9.57 2.07 -1.40
CA ARG A 4 -10.71 1.30 -0.94
C ARG A 4 -10.54 -0.15 -1.41
N GLU A 5 -10.90 -1.10 -0.55
CA GLU A 5 -11.20 -2.50 -0.93
C GLU A 5 -12.14 -2.60 -2.15
N ASP A 6 -12.84 -1.51 -2.46
CA ASP A 6 -13.68 -1.33 -3.62
C ASP A 6 -12.97 -1.53 -4.96
N LEU A 7 -11.68 -1.23 -5.12
CA LEU A 7 -11.04 -1.30 -6.45
C LEU A 7 -10.97 -2.72 -7.01
N LYS A 8 -10.56 -3.69 -6.18
CA LYS A 8 -10.58 -5.11 -6.59
C LYS A 8 -12.01 -5.56 -6.88
N ARG A 9 -12.97 -5.19 -6.01
CA ARG A 9 -14.39 -5.54 -6.18
C ARG A 9 -15.00 -4.93 -7.44
N ILE A 10 -14.67 -3.68 -7.75
CA ILE A 10 -15.07 -2.99 -8.98
C ILE A 10 -14.47 -3.69 -10.19
N ALA A 11 -13.20 -4.07 -10.11
CA ALA A 11 -12.53 -4.81 -11.17
C ALA A 11 -13.14 -6.20 -11.39
N ASP A 12 -13.47 -6.93 -10.33
CA ASP A 12 -14.16 -8.22 -10.42
C ASP A 12 -15.52 -8.07 -11.13
N LYS A 13 -16.28 -7.01 -10.81
CA LYS A 13 -17.55 -6.69 -11.52
C LYS A 13 -17.34 -6.29 -12.98
N ALA A 14 -16.31 -5.49 -13.27
CA ALA A 14 -15.99 -5.05 -14.62
C ALA A 14 -15.51 -6.21 -15.49
N ARG A 15 -14.68 -7.10 -14.93
CA ARG A 15 -14.21 -8.34 -15.57
C ARG A 15 -15.38 -9.26 -15.89
N ALA A 16 -16.28 -9.53 -14.94
CA ALA A 16 -17.48 -10.33 -15.20
C ALA A 16 -18.33 -9.77 -16.34
N LYS A 17 -18.49 -8.44 -16.41
CA LYS A 17 -19.19 -7.78 -17.52
C LYS A 17 -18.44 -7.92 -18.85
N ALA A 18 -17.11 -7.77 -18.85
CA ALA A 18 -16.31 -7.90 -20.05
C ALA A 18 -16.47 -9.29 -20.68
N PHE A 19 -16.37 -10.36 -19.87
CA PHE A 19 -16.59 -11.73 -20.33
C PHE A 19 -18.02 -11.98 -20.85
N ALA A 20 -19.03 -11.41 -20.18
CA ALA A 20 -20.42 -11.52 -20.62
C ALA A 20 -20.74 -10.78 -21.94
N GLN A 21 -19.87 -9.85 -22.37
CA GLN A 21 -20.03 -9.06 -23.60
C GLN A 21 -19.20 -9.62 -24.78
N CYS A 22 -18.39 -10.65 -24.55
CA CYS A 22 -17.69 -11.33 -25.64
C CYS A 22 -18.73 -11.98 -26.57
N GLY A 23 -18.57 -11.78 -27.89
CA GLY A 23 -19.49 -12.33 -28.89
C GLY A 23 -19.50 -13.86 -28.95
N GLU A 24 -18.44 -14.48 -28.44
CA GLU A 24 -18.31 -15.92 -28.18
C GLU A 24 -17.80 -16.11 -26.74
N PRO A 25 -18.08 -17.26 -26.09
CA PRO A 25 -17.55 -17.54 -24.75
C PRO A 25 -16.02 -17.50 -24.76
N ALA A 26 -15.44 -16.52 -24.07
CA ALA A 26 -13.99 -16.40 -23.94
C ALA A 26 -13.55 -17.00 -22.59
N ASP A 27 -12.53 -17.85 -22.61
CA ASP A 27 -11.90 -18.35 -21.37
C ASP A 27 -10.87 -17.36 -20.81
N VAL A 28 -10.26 -16.56 -21.68
CA VAL A 28 -9.19 -15.62 -21.34
C VAL A 28 -9.34 -14.32 -22.13
N ILE A 29 -9.14 -13.19 -21.45
CA ILE A 29 -8.97 -11.86 -22.05
C ILE A 29 -7.54 -11.40 -21.78
N ILE A 30 -6.80 -11.06 -22.83
CA ILE A 30 -5.46 -10.46 -22.71
C ILE A 30 -5.54 -9.03 -23.23
N SER A 31 -5.03 -8.08 -22.46
CA SER A 31 -4.96 -6.69 -22.93
C SER A 31 -3.71 -5.98 -22.45
N CYS A 32 -3.14 -5.17 -23.34
CA CYS A 32 -2.09 -4.20 -23.03
C CYS A 32 -2.63 -2.77 -23.01
N ASP A 33 -3.94 -2.58 -23.20
CA ASP A 33 -4.56 -1.27 -23.07
C ASP A 33 -4.59 -0.87 -21.58
N PRO A 34 -4.04 0.29 -21.19
CA PRO A 34 -3.96 0.72 -19.81
C PRO A 34 -5.31 0.78 -19.07
N MET A 35 -6.39 1.15 -19.78
CA MET A 35 -7.72 1.20 -19.20
C MET A 35 -8.26 -0.20 -18.97
N HIS A 36 -8.06 -1.12 -19.92
CA HIS A 36 -8.45 -2.51 -19.74
C HIS A 36 -7.69 -3.16 -18.59
N VAL A 37 -6.39 -2.90 -18.45
CA VAL A 37 -5.59 -3.38 -17.31
C VAL A 37 -6.23 -2.94 -16.00
N GLY A 38 -6.51 -1.65 -15.84
CA GLY A 38 -7.17 -1.12 -14.64
C GLY A 38 -8.53 -1.75 -14.37
N TYR A 39 -9.38 -1.88 -15.39
CA TYR A 39 -10.71 -2.46 -15.23
C TYR A 39 -10.70 -3.97 -14.93
N LEU A 40 -9.70 -4.71 -15.41
CA LEU A 40 -9.67 -6.17 -15.27
C LEU A 40 -8.96 -6.63 -13.99
N CYS A 41 -7.94 -5.92 -13.50
CA CYS A 41 -7.19 -6.29 -12.29
C CYS A 41 -7.36 -5.31 -11.11
N GLY A 42 -7.92 -4.12 -11.33
CA GLY A 42 -8.15 -3.10 -10.30
C GLY A 42 -6.94 -2.22 -10.02
N TYR A 43 -5.78 -2.54 -10.58
CA TYR A 43 -4.57 -1.74 -10.44
C TYR A 43 -4.31 -0.88 -11.68
N ARG A 44 -4.07 0.42 -11.47
CA ARG A 44 -3.64 1.36 -12.51
C ARG A 44 -2.32 2.00 -12.07
N SER A 45 -1.29 1.85 -12.87
CA SER A 45 0.00 2.48 -12.62
C SER A 45 -0.06 4.00 -12.85
N VAL A 46 0.63 4.77 -12.00
CA VAL A 46 0.89 6.20 -12.22
C VAL A 46 1.89 6.41 -13.37
N MET A 47 2.74 5.42 -13.66
CA MET A 47 3.71 5.48 -14.76
C MET A 47 3.04 5.66 -16.12
N LEU A 48 1.78 5.23 -16.25
CA LEU A 48 0.96 5.45 -17.45
C LEU A 48 0.74 6.93 -17.77
N ASP A 49 0.73 7.79 -16.76
CA ASP A 49 0.51 9.23 -16.93
C ASP A 49 1.81 10.01 -17.17
N VAL A 50 2.96 9.43 -16.78
CA VAL A 50 4.27 10.10 -16.85
C VAL A 50 5.21 9.54 -17.93
N ASP A 51 5.01 8.30 -18.37
CA ASP A 51 5.81 7.65 -19.42
C ASP A 51 4.91 6.97 -20.45
N ARG A 52 4.83 7.56 -21.64
CA ARG A 52 4.10 7.02 -22.80
C ARG A 52 4.61 5.68 -23.31
N HIS A 53 5.82 5.26 -22.93
CA HIS A 53 6.39 3.97 -23.31
C HIS A 53 6.22 2.91 -22.22
N TYR A 54 5.58 3.27 -21.10
CA TYR A 54 5.31 2.34 -20.02
C TYR A 54 4.48 1.17 -20.56
N ARG A 55 4.94 -0.06 -20.32
CA ARG A 55 4.27 -1.27 -20.78
C ARG A 55 3.61 -1.96 -19.61
N THR A 56 2.40 -2.40 -19.82
CA THR A 56 1.68 -3.21 -18.85
C THR A 56 0.75 -4.13 -19.60
N ALA A 57 0.44 -5.28 -19.02
CA ALA A 57 -0.54 -6.18 -19.57
C ALA A 57 -1.30 -6.87 -18.46
N VAL A 58 -2.53 -7.25 -18.76
CA VAL A 58 -3.35 -8.11 -17.92
C VAL A 58 -3.71 -9.37 -18.69
N ILE A 59 -3.65 -10.50 -18.00
CA ILE A 59 -4.22 -11.77 -18.44
C ILE A 59 -5.35 -12.06 -17.47
N ALA A 60 -6.58 -11.96 -17.94
CA ALA A 60 -7.79 -12.12 -17.15
C ALA A 60 -8.50 -13.41 -17.54
N THR A 61 -8.99 -14.12 -16.53
CA THR A 61 -9.99 -15.19 -16.60
C THR A 61 -11.27 -14.67 -15.92
N PRO A 62 -12.41 -15.36 -15.99
CA PRO A 62 -13.62 -14.90 -15.30
C PRO A 62 -13.38 -14.70 -13.79
N GLU A 63 -12.62 -15.60 -13.16
CA GLU A 63 -12.38 -15.61 -11.72
C GLU A 63 -11.15 -14.77 -11.33
N GLU A 64 -10.09 -14.81 -12.14
CA GLU A 64 -8.77 -14.32 -11.75
C GLU A 64 -8.15 -13.33 -12.74
N ALA A 65 -7.21 -12.51 -12.25
CA ALA A 65 -6.42 -11.61 -13.08
C ALA A 65 -4.94 -11.72 -12.70
N TYR A 66 -4.08 -11.76 -13.73
CA TYR A 66 -2.63 -11.75 -13.64
C TYR A 66 -2.11 -10.47 -14.26
N LEU A 67 -1.27 -9.74 -13.54
CA LEU A 67 -0.70 -8.47 -13.97
C LEU A 67 0.75 -8.67 -14.41
N VAL A 68 1.10 -8.14 -15.57
CA VAL A 68 2.48 -7.94 -16.02
C VAL A 68 2.80 -6.46 -15.91
N THR A 69 3.74 -6.09 -15.05
CA THR A 69 4.02 -4.68 -14.70
C THR A 69 5.51 -4.41 -14.51
N GLY A 70 5.91 -3.15 -14.55
CA GLY A 70 7.30 -2.77 -14.27
C GLY A 70 7.69 -3.08 -12.82
N ALA A 71 8.97 -3.37 -12.58
CA ALA A 71 9.48 -3.66 -11.24
C ALA A 71 9.15 -2.58 -10.19
N GLY A 72 9.08 -1.30 -10.60
CA GLY A 72 8.70 -0.19 -9.73
C GLY A 72 7.25 -0.24 -9.24
N ASP A 73 6.36 -0.89 -10.01
CA ASP A 73 4.92 -0.97 -9.70
C ASP A 73 4.51 -2.26 -8.99
N THR A 74 5.46 -3.18 -8.75
CA THR A 74 5.16 -4.46 -8.11
C THR A 74 4.60 -4.28 -6.70
N ALA A 75 5.19 -3.39 -5.90
CA ALA A 75 4.73 -3.10 -4.55
C ALA A 75 3.31 -2.49 -4.51
N PRO A 76 3.02 -1.38 -5.22
CA PRO A 76 1.66 -0.82 -5.22
C PRO A 76 0.63 -1.74 -5.88
N ALA A 77 1.01 -2.54 -6.88
CA ALA A 77 0.11 -3.56 -7.44
C ALA A 77 -0.25 -4.64 -6.41
N LEU A 78 0.71 -5.08 -5.58
CA LEU A 78 0.48 -6.07 -4.53
C LEU A 78 -0.49 -5.56 -3.46
N GLU A 79 -0.46 -4.26 -3.17
CA GLU A 79 -1.41 -3.63 -2.24
C GLU A 79 -2.86 -3.72 -2.74
N VAL A 80 -3.08 -3.75 -4.07
CA VAL A 80 -4.42 -3.89 -4.66
C VAL A 80 -4.80 -5.35 -4.88
N MET A 81 -3.91 -6.12 -5.50
CA MET A 81 -4.21 -7.49 -5.95
C MET A 81 -4.10 -8.51 -4.80
N ARG A 82 -3.38 -8.19 -3.72
CA ARG A 82 -3.21 -8.99 -2.49
C ARG A 82 -2.61 -10.40 -2.66
N ASP A 83 -2.29 -10.81 -3.88
CA ASP A 83 -1.65 -12.10 -4.18
C ASP A 83 -0.39 -11.89 -5.04
N PRO A 84 0.81 -12.12 -4.49
CA PRO A 84 2.05 -11.94 -5.23
C PRO A 84 2.26 -12.96 -6.33
N SER A 85 1.59 -14.13 -6.29
CA SER A 85 1.68 -15.14 -7.35
C SER A 85 1.02 -14.70 -8.66
N ARG A 86 0.26 -13.60 -8.62
CA ARG A 86 -0.48 -13.04 -9.76
C ARG A 86 0.19 -11.80 -10.37
N ILE A 87 1.38 -11.44 -9.90
CA ILE A 87 2.09 -10.24 -10.34
C ILE A 87 3.44 -10.64 -10.92
N PHE A 88 3.56 -10.48 -12.24
CA PHE A 88 4.77 -10.72 -12.99
C PHE A 88 5.46 -9.40 -13.28
N ARG A 89 6.68 -9.25 -12.77
CA ARG A 89 7.46 -8.02 -12.95
C ARG A 89 8.46 -8.13 -14.08
N TYR A 90 8.62 -7.07 -14.85
CA TYR A 90 9.71 -6.93 -15.81
C TYR A 90 10.63 -5.75 -15.44
N GLY A 91 11.84 -5.79 -15.98
CA GLY A 91 12.86 -4.77 -15.75
C GLY A 91 13.44 -4.82 -14.33
N VAL A 92 14.28 -3.84 -14.04
CA VAL A 92 14.88 -3.67 -12.72
C VAL A 92 14.66 -2.23 -12.28
N PHE A 93 14.21 -2.06 -11.04
CA PHE A 93 14.02 -0.76 -10.43
C PHE A 93 15.29 -0.38 -9.68
N TYR A 94 15.93 0.70 -10.07
CA TYR A 94 17.08 1.27 -9.38
C TYR A 94 16.74 2.69 -8.94
N VAL A 95 17.10 3.04 -7.72
CA VAL A 95 17.08 4.43 -7.26
C VAL A 95 18.49 4.96 -7.45
N SER A 96 18.63 6.01 -8.25
CA SER A 96 19.89 6.75 -8.39
C SER A 96 19.62 8.22 -8.12
N HIS A 97 20.63 8.94 -7.64
CA HIS A 97 20.57 10.38 -7.50
C HIS A 97 21.75 10.98 -8.28
N SER A 98 21.52 12.12 -8.92
CA SER A 98 22.56 12.97 -9.51
C SER A 98 22.56 14.32 -8.80
N GLY A 99 23.72 14.88 -8.44
CA GLY A 99 23.84 16.19 -7.75
C GLY A 99 24.51 16.10 -6.37
N ALA A 100 24.14 16.96 -5.43
CA ALA A 100 24.63 16.93 -4.04
C ALA A 100 23.79 16.04 -3.09
N GLY A 101 22.82 15.30 -3.63
CA GLY A 101 21.80 14.58 -2.88
C GLY A 101 20.50 15.36 -2.92
N ALA A 102 19.35 14.72 -2.70
CA ALA A 102 18.18 15.48 -2.28
C ALA A 102 18.53 16.15 -0.95
N ASP A 103 18.23 17.44 -0.79
CA ASP A 103 18.38 18.09 0.51
C ASP A 103 17.31 17.54 1.45
N LEU A 104 17.64 16.47 2.16
CA LEU A 104 16.71 15.82 3.09
C LEU A 104 16.39 16.73 4.29
N SER A 105 17.10 17.86 4.45
CA SER A 105 16.75 18.86 5.46
C SER A 105 15.47 19.61 5.13
N VAL A 106 15.04 19.65 3.87
CA VAL A 106 13.75 20.24 3.44
C VAL A 106 12.57 19.29 3.58
N MET A 107 12.82 18.00 3.82
CA MET A 107 11.73 17.08 4.16
C MET A 107 11.15 17.47 5.51
N PRO A 108 9.81 17.34 5.71
CA PRO A 108 9.20 17.67 6.99
C PRO A 108 9.88 16.90 8.12
N LYS A 109 10.55 17.62 9.03
CA LYS A 109 11.07 17.07 10.27
C LYS A 109 9.99 17.28 11.33
N SER A 110 9.34 16.23 11.79
CA SER A 110 8.40 16.37 12.89
C SER A 110 9.15 16.71 14.18
N ALA A 111 8.66 17.70 14.93
CA ALA A 111 9.17 18.09 16.25
C ALA A 111 9.00 16.99 17.32
N SER A 112 8.16 15.99 17.07
CA SER A 112 8.09 14.72 17.82
C SER A 112 7.95 13.57 16.83
N SER A 113 9.04 12.85 16.57
CA SER A 113 9.01 11.82 15.52
C SER A 113 7.93 10.78 15.85
N PHE A 114 7.21 10.27 14.84
CA PHE A 114 6.27 9.16 15.02
C PHE A 114 6.86 8.06 15.91
N ALA A 115 8.16 7.79 15.76
CA ALA A 115 8.89 6.81 16.54
C ALA A 115 8.93 7.14 18.04
N ASP A 116 9.16 8.40 18.44
CA ASP A 116 9.25 8.78 19.85
C ASP A 116 7.89 8.70 20.54
N ALA A 117 6.83 9.18 19.89
CA ALA A 117 5.47 9.09 20.41
C ALA A 117 5.02 7.62 20.55
N LEU A 118 5.30 6.79 19.54
CA LEU A 118 4.96 5.37 19.56
C LEU A 118 5.79 4.59 20.60
N ARG A 119 7.08 4.92 20.78
CA ARG A 119 7.90 4.36 21.87
C ARG A 119 7.39 4.76 23.23
N ALA A 120 7.03 6.03 23.42
CA ALA A 120 6.47 6.54 24.67
C ALA A 120 5.14 5.85 25.03
N ALA A 121 4.35 5.46 24.01
CA ALA A 121 3.16 4.65 24.17
C ALA A 121 3.43 3.14 24.37
N GLY A 122 4.70 2.71 24.40
CA GLY A 122 5.10 1.33 24.66
C GLY A 122 5.08 0.41 23.44
N TYR A 123 5.05 0.95 22.21
CA TYR A 123 5.16 0.16 20.98
C TYR A 123 6.60 0.02 20.52
N GLU A 124 6.89 -1.09 19.85
CA GLU A 124 8.25 -1.42 19.42
C GLU A 124 8.52 -0.87 18.02
N ILE A 125 9.60 -0.10 17.88
CA ILE A 125 10.09 0.40 16.60
C ILE A 125 11.20 -0.53 16.11
N LEU A 126 11.01 -1.14 14.94
CA LEU A 126 11.85 -2.23 14.43
C LEU A 126 13.08 -1.76 13.63
N ASN A 127 13.12 -0.50 13.23
CA ASN A 127 14.21 0.07 12.46
C ASN A 127 14.86 1.25 13.18
N GLU A 128 16.11 1.51 12.85
CA GLU A 128 16.71 2.81 13.07
C GLU A 128 16.04 3.81 12.11
N VAL A 129 15.52 4.91 12.67
CA VAL A 129 14.78 5.92 11.91
C VAL A 129 15.79 6.97 11.44
N ALA A 130 16.43 6.68 10.32
CA ALA A 130 17.44 7.57 9.73
C ALA A 130 16.85 8.70 8.87
N LEU A 131 15.62 8.51 8.37
CA LEU A 131 14.90 9.45 7.49
C LEU A 131 13.42 9.51 7.87
N ASN A 132 12.53 9.36 6.90
CA ASN A 132 11.10 9.59 7.00
C ASN A 132 10.28 8.29 7.21
N GLN A 133 10.94 7.17 7.52
CA GLN A 133 10.31 5.86 7.60
C GLN A 133 10.41 5.25 9.00
N VAL A 134 9.25 4.88 9.55
CA VAL A 134 9.10 4.22 10.85
C VAL A 134 8.42 2.88 10.65
N LEU A 135 9.04 1.81 11.15
CA LEU A 135 8.47 0.46 11.21
C LEU A 135 8.07 0.17 12.64
N VAL A 136 6.77 0.06 12.91
CA VAL A 136 6.23 -0.20 14.25
C VAL A 136 5.53 -1.53 14.31
N SER A 137 5.73 -2.27 15.40
CA SER A 137 4.99 -3.48 15.75
C SER A 137 4.06 -3.20 16.93
N PHE A 138 2.82 -3.70 16.85
CA PHE A 138 1.82 -3.55 17.91
C PHE A 138 1.73 -4.78 18.83
N GLY A 139 2.59 -5.77 18.61
CA GLY A 139 2.61 -7.05 19.32
C GLY A 139 2.82 -8.20 18.34
N ASP A 140 2.00 -9.23 18.43
CA ASP A 140 2.02 -10.33 17.47
C ASP A 140 1.56 -9.88 16.05
N PRO A 141 1.82 -10.71 15.01
CA PRO A 141 1.46 -10.38 13.64
C PRO A 141 -0.04 -10.11 13.42
N GLU A 142 -0.91 -10.86 14.09
CA GLU A 142 -2.37 -10.73 13.91
C GLU A 142 -2.86 -9.40 14.47
N THR A 143 -2.40 -9.03 15.67
CA THR A 143 -2.66 -7.72 16.27
C THR A 143 -2.17 -6.59 15.36
N THR A 144 -0.96 -6.71 14.83
CA THR A 144 -0.39 -5.69 13.94
C THR A 144 -1.22 -5.55 12.65
N HIS A 145 -1.66 -6.65 12.05
CA HIS A 145 -2.55 -6.62 10.88
C HIS A 145 -3.92 -5.98 11.19
N ARG A 146 -4.53 -6.30 12.33
CA ARG A 146 -5.81 -5.71 12.76
C ARG A 146 -5.70 -4.19 12.95
N VAL A 147 -4.62 -3.73 13.57
CA VAL A 147 -4.37 -2.29 13.76
C VAL A 147 -4.21 -1.59 12.40
N ILE A 148 -3.40 -2.15 11.49
CA ILE A 148 -3.23 -1.61 10.13
C ILE A 148 -4.57 -1.52 9.41
N GLN A 149 -5.39 -2.58 9.45
CA GLN A 149 -6.69 -2.60 8.79
C GLN A 149 -7.63 -1.56 9.38
N ALA A 150 -7.70 -1.44 10.71
CA ALA A 150 -8.55 -0.47 11.38
C ALA A 150 -8.14 0.99 11.08
N ILE A 151 -6.84 1.29 11.03
CA ILE A 151 -6.32 2.61 10.62
C ILE A 151 -6.74 2.92 9.17
N GLN A 152 -6.57 1.96 8.26
CA GLN A 152 -6.95 2.14 6.85
C GLN A 152 -8.47 2.34 6.68
N GLN A 153 -9.29 1.73 7.53
CA GLN A 153 -10.75 1.91 7.55
C GLN A 153 -11.18 3.25 8.15
N ASP A 154 -10.52 3.69 9.23
CA ASP A 154 -10.75 4.99 9.87
C ASP A 154 -10.48 6.16 8.90
N GLY A 155 -9.44 6.02 8.07
CA GLY A 155 -9.19 6.95 6.97
C GLY A 155 -8.53 8.28 7.38
N THR A 156 -8.25 8.50 8.67
CA THR A 156 -7.49 9.68 9.13
C THR A 156 -6.08 9.71 8.55
N CYS A 157 -5.41 8.54 8.50
CA CYS A 157 -4.12 8.38 7.83
C CYS A 157 -4.06 7.04 7.11
N TRP A 158 -3.04 6.86 6.26
CA TRP A 158 -2.80 5.57 5.60
C TRP A 158 -1.38 5.09 5.90
N ALA A 159 -1.27 3.87 6.41
CA ALA A 159 -0.01 3.17 6.62
C ALA A 159 -0.15 1.72 6.13
N GLY A 160 0.89 1.23 5.46
CA GLY A 160 0.92 -0.11 4.87
C GLY A 160 1.53 -1.14 5.82
N GLY A 161 1.21 -2.42 5.63
CA GLY A 161 1.92 -3.53 6.28
C GLY A 161 3.22 -3.88 5.56
N THR A 162 4.19 -4.41 6.30
CA THR A 162 5.44 -4.96 5.76
C THR A 162 5.94 -6.11 6.62
N VAL A 163 6.84 -6.93 6.08
CA VAL A 163 7.62 -7.91 6.84
C VAL A 163 9.08 -7.45 6.86
N TRP A 164 9.58 -7.13 8.05
CA TRP A 164 10.95 -6.68 8.28
C TRP A 164 11.71 -7.70 9.09
N GLN A 165 12.76 -8.29 8.49
CA GLN A 165 13.58 -9.33 9.14
C GLN A 165 12.74 -10.46 9.77
N GLY A 166 11.69 -10.90 9.06
CA GLY A 166 10.76 -11.95 9.52
C GLY A 166 9.69 -11.48 10.51
N ARG A 167 9.58 -10.17 10.79
CA ARG A 167 8.61 -9.60 11.73
C ARG A 167 7.60 -8.72 11.01
N THR A 168 6.31 -8.95 11.27
CA THR A 168 5.24 -8.10 10.75
C THR A 168 5.30 -6.72 11.42
N ALA A 169 5.26 -5.67 10.60
CA ALA A 169 5.23 -4.28 11.04
C ALA A 169 4.27 -3.45 10.20
N MET A 170 3.80 -2.36 10.78
CA MET A 170 3.24 -1.23 10.05
C MET A 170 4.38 -0.30 9.60
N ARG A 171 4.38 0.08 8.33
CA ARG A 171 5.30 1.03 7.72
C ARG A 171 4.63 2.39 7.58
N ILE A 172 5.13 3.36 8.33
CA ILE A 172 4.77 4.78 8.22
C ILE A 172 5.87 5.46 7.40
N SER A 173 5.47 6.14 6.31
CA SER A 173 6.38 6.91 5.47
C SER A 173 5.81 8.32 5.26
N VAL A 174 6.51 9.35 5.73
CA VAL A 174 6.11 10.75 5.49
C VAL A 174 6.75 11.22 4.19
N SER A 175 6.00 11.19 3.09
CA SER A 175 6.53 11.43 1.74
C SER A 175 5.97 12.65 1.02
N SER A 176 4.85 13.22 1.49
CA SER A 176 4.28 14.42 0.86
C SER A 176 4.95 15.67 1.40
N TRP A 177 5.34 16.57 0.51
CA TRP A 177 5.84 17.90 0.87
C TRP A 177 4.74 18.79 1.49
N GLU A 178 3.47 18.44 1.29
CA GLU A 178 2.31 19.13 1.88
C GLU A 178 1.99 18.65 3.30
N THR A 179 2.63 17.58 3.80
CA THR A 179 2.34 17.08 5.16
C THR A 179 2.81 18.08 6.22
N THR A 180 1.87 18.53 7.04
CA THR A 180 2.10 19.50 8.13
C THR A 180 2.30 18.81 9.48
N GLU A 181 2.69 19.57 10.52
CA GLU A 181 2.77 19.05 11.89
C GLU A 181 1.39 18.62 12.42
N GLU A 182 0.32 19.36 12.09
CA GLU A 182 -1.06 19.02 12.47
C GLU A 182 -1.50 17.68 11.86
N ASP A 183 -1.10 17.39 10.62
CA ASP A 183 -1.36 16.09 9.99
C ASP A 183 -0.67 14.94 10.74
N VAL A 184 0.55 15.18 11.24
CA VAL A 184 1.30 14.20 12.03
C VAL A 184 0.64 13.96 13.38
N GLU A 185 0.24 15.02 14.09
CA GLU A 185 -0.45 14.92 15.38
C GLU A 185 -1.77 14.16 15.25
N ARG A 186 -2.61 14.53 14.28
CA ARG A 186 -3.87 13.83 14.00
C ARG A 186 -3.67 12.37 13.64
N SER A 187 -2.62 12.07 12.88
CA SER A 187 -2.27 10.69 12.53
C SER A 187 -1.82 9.89 13.76
N LEU A 188 -1.00 10.49 14.63
CA LEU A 188 -0.56 9.87 15.88
C LEU A 188 -1.72 9.58 16.82
N GLU A 189 -2.61 10.54 17.01
CA GLU A 189 -3.82 10.37 17.84
C GLU A 189 -4.68 9.20 17.34
N ALA A 190 -4.93 9.13 16.03
CA ALA A 190 -5.68 8.04 15.42
C ALA A 190 -4.99 6.68 15.62
N ILE A 191 -3.67 6.59 15.37
CA ILE A 191 -2.91 5.36 15.54
C ILE A 191 -2.95 4.88 17.00
N LEU A 192 -2.68 5.78 17.95
CA LEU A 192 -2.64 5.44 19.38
C LEU A 192 -4.00 4.98 19.90
N ARG A 193 -5.07 5.70 19.52
CA ARG A 193 -6.45 5.36 19.86
C ARG A 193 -6.81 3.97 19.34
N ILE A 194 -6.63 3.74 18.03
CA ILE A 194 -7.00 2.47 17.37
C ILE A 194 -6.18 1.30 17.93
N ALA A 195 -4.88 1.49 18.16
CA ALA A 195 -4.04 0.45 18.74
C ALA A 195 -4.48 0.08 20.17
N GLY A 196 -4.90 1.08 20.97
CA GLY A 196 -5.49 0.87 22.28
C GLY A 196 -6.81 0.08 22.23
N GLU A 197 -7.72 0.46 21.31
CA GLU A 197 -9.00 -0.21 21.10
C GLU A 197 -8.83 -1.68 20.68
N VAL A 198 -7.94 -1.97 19.72
CA VAL A 198 -7.66 -3.33 19.25
C VAL A 198 -7.10 -4.21 20.37
N ARG A 199 -6.17 -3.69 21.18
CA ARG A 199 -5.61 -4.40 22.34
C ARG A 199 -6.64 -4.65 23.44
N ALA A 200 -7.49 -3.66 23.74
CA ALA A 200 -8.54 -3.81 24.74
C ALA A 200 -9.59 -4.85 24.32
N GLY A 201 -9.95 -4.89 23.04
CA GLY A 201 -10.88 -5.88 22.49
C GLY A 201 -10.38 -7.33 22.61
N GLN A 202 -9.07 -7.56 22.49
CA GLN A 202 -8.46 -8.90 22.68
C GLN A 202 -8.43 -9.37 24.14
N GLY A 203 -8.48 -8.43 25.10
CA GLY A 203 -8.53 -8.75 26.52
C GLY A 203 -9.90 -9.21 27.00
N SER A 204 -10.97 -8.91 26.24
CA SER A 204 -12.35 -9.25 26.60
C SER A 204 -12.83 -10.59 26.02
N GLU A 205 -12.04 -11.22 25.14
CA GLU A 205 -12.34 -12.53 24.51
C GLU A 205 -11.59 -13.70 25.17
N ARG A 206 -10.90 -13.48 26.31
CA ARG A 206 -10.19 -14.52 27.07
C ARG A 206 -10.87 -14.84 28.39
#